data_AF-A0A6H5FWV6-F1
#
_entry.id   AF-A0A6H5FWV6-F1
#
_cell.length_a   1.000
_cell.length_b   1.000
_cell.length_c   1.000
_cell.angle_alpha   90.00
_cell.angle_beta   90.00
_cell.angle_gamma   90.00
#
_symmetry.space_group_name_H-M   'P 1'
#
loop_
_entity.id
_entity.type
_entity.pdbx_description
1 polymer ?
#
loop_
_entity_poly.entity_id
_entity_poly.type
_entity_poly.pdbx_seq_one_letter_code
_entity_poly.pdbx_strand_id
1 'polypeptide(L)'
;MGSYVRVWPADYNWHSVGEPAQFSAPTVTAEYRYSSEPTPHYDQGYHYEQPSEYNRIQSNFEYRDSPLDYIKAPPPKAPVEWFIRFSKNVFYCLTPSPIAKGNQEENKYFFIFIKIQKKSYYLPWLVSMTWLAAGQQGHESQQVAQKRGLTEVFRWGNIDFAYPSSAARDAAIKSGLFVPESNLPLGLEVYENRLFVTLPRWRKGTPATLAWVPLDSPLDSPPLNPYPSWDWHVPGDCRGITTVFRLNVDDCGRLWVIDTGSEDILGSLTTTCPPKILVFDLKTDRLIARYELPKKQVKEGSLFTNIIADVVTCKKTYAYVNDVFRFGLIVYDLENNKSWRVENPYFFPEPLKSVYTHDGLKWRWNDGVFGFALSPVEGNRRFLYYHAMSSWREFRIDTSVLHNETRATTSPDAVELLGSRKRTRGNSSGQSMDRNGVLFYNLILQDAVGCWNSYNGEYSPEAQGIVDVSNVTLNFPNDLKVDHEPDQSVWVLSNKLHKFLYSKLDPNDFNTRILTMKTADAVKGTPCEPGYVIPAKKTRQCNEL
;
A
#
# COMPACT_ATOMS: atom_id res chain seq x y z
N MET A 1 -34.21 -2.65 26.29
CA MET A 1 -35.39 -3.36 25.76
C MET A 1 -36.41 -2.32 25.33
N GLY A 2 -36.92 -2.43 24.11
CA GLY A 2 -37.90 -1.47 23.56
C GLY A 2 -38.17 -1.78 22.09
N SER A 3 -39.22 -2.56 21.87
CA SER A 3 -39.65 -3.14 20.60
C SER A 3 -40.48 -2.14 19.77
N TYR A 4 -40.40 -2.28 18.44
CA TYR A 4 -41.14 -1.50 17.44
C TYR A 4 -42.60 -1.96 17.33
N VAL A 5 -43.53 -1.00 17.20
CA VAL A 5 -44.92 -1.23 16.77
C VAL A 5 -45.06 -0.86 15.29
N ARG A 6 -45.68 -1.77 14.53
CA ARG A 6 -45.99 -1.68 13.10
C ARG A 6 -47.47 -1.30 12.96
N VAL A 7 -47.81 -0.35 12.09
CA VAL A 7 -49.20 -0.06 11.70
C VAL A 7 -49.30 -0.06 10.17
N TRP A 8 -50.21 -0.87 9.64
CA TRP A 8 -50.72 -0.80 8.27
C TRP A 8 -52.18 -0.34 8.34
N PRO A 9 -52.67 0.46 7.39
CA PRO A 9 -54.10 0.51 7.08
C PRO A 9 -54.43 -0.32 5.83
N ALA A 10 -55.58 -0.97 5.92
CA ALA A 10 -56.23 -1.83 4.95
C ALA A 10 -56.96 -1.01 3.86
N ASP A 11 -57.05 -1.59 2.65
CA ASP A 11 -58.28 -1.78 1.85
C ASP A 11 -57.91 -1.94 0.38
N TYR A 12 -58.24 -3.10 -0.22
CA TYR A 12 -59.06 -3.25 -1.44
C TYR A 12 -59.18 -4.73 -1.83
N ASN A 13 -60.43 -5.14 -2.10
CA ASN A 13 -60.88 -6.49 -2.41
C ASN A 13 -60.50 -6.96 -3.82
N TRP A 14 -60.26 -8.26 -3.93
CA TRP A 14 -60.02 -9.00 -5.17
C TRP A 14 -61.34 -9.53 -5.76
N HIS A 15 -61.53 -9.39 -7.07
CA HIS A 15 -62.43 -10.23 -7.84
C HIS A 15 -61.63 -10.96 -8.92
N SER A 16 -61.51 -12.27 -8.76
CA SER A 16 -60.96 -13.22 -9.72
C SER A 16 -62.07 -13.80 -10.59
N VAL A 17 -61.85 -13.89 -11.91
CA VAL A 17 -62.56 -14.82 -12.78
C VAL A 17 -61.56 -15.45 -13.74
N GLY A 18 -61.35 -16.78 -13.61
CA GLY A 18 -60.83 -17.67 -14.66
C GLY A 18 -59.38 -18.16 -14.54
N GLU A 19 -59.21 -19.36 -13.98
CA GLU A 19 -58.01 -20.23 -13.95
C GLU A 19 -57.97 -21.21 -15.16
N PRO A 20 -56.99 -22.15 -15.34
CA PRO A 20 -55.55 -22.18 -15.01
C PRO A 20 -54.69 -22.74 -16.20
N ALA A 21 -53.38 -22.48 -16.36
CA ALA A 21 -52.19 -23.21 -15.88
C ALA A 21 -51.07 -22.96 -16.96
N GLN A 22 -49.75 -22.90 -16.75
CA GLN A 22 -48.84 -23.72 -15.94
C GLN A 22 -47.39 -23.13 -15.98
N PHE A 23 -46.62 -23.30 -14.87
CA PHE A 23 -45.15 -23.17 -14.64
C PHE A 23 -44.49 -21.76 -14.72
N SER A 24 -44.23 -21.07 -13.59
CA SER A 24 -43.22 -21.24 -12.50
C SER A 24 -41.83 -20.63 -12.78
N ALA A 25 -41.51 -19.53 -12.09
CA ALA A 25 -40.15 -18.98 -11.91
C ALA A 25 -39.71 -19.21 -10.45
N PRO A 26 -38.40 -19.42 -10.18
CA PRO A 26 -37.93 -20.09 -8.97
C PRO A 26 -38.02 -19.23 -7.71
N THR A 27 -38.41 -19.90 -6.62
CA THR A 27 -38.35 -19.44 -5.23
C THR A 27 -36.90 -19.40 -4.75
N VAL A 28 -36.48 -18.29 -4.13
CA VAL A 28 -35.31 -18.27 -3.24
C VAL A 28 -35.83 -18.16 -1.81
N THR A 29 -35.75 -19.28 -1.08
CA THR A 29 -35.96 -19.38 0.36
C THR A 29 -34.65 -19.04 1.09
N ALA A 30 -34.71 -18.19 2.10
CA ALA A 30 -33.67 -18.04 3.10
C ALA A 30 -34.24 -18.44 4.46
N GLU A 31 -33.81 -19.58 4.98
CA GLU A 31 -34.04 -20.03 6.35
C GLU A 31 -33.07 -19.35 7.32
N TYR A 32 -33.57 -18.94 8.49
CA TYR A 32 -32.75 -18.57 9.65
C TYR A 32 -32.96 -19.62 10.75
N ARG A 33 -31.88 -20.26 11.23
CA ARG A 33 -31.86 -21.05 12.47
C ARG A 33 -31.16 -20.26 13.57
N TYR A 34 -31.82 -20.10 14.71
CA TYR A 34 -31.18 -19.76 15.99
C TYR A 34 -30.73 -21.05 16.68
N SER A 35 -29.46 -21.15 17.09
CA SER A 35 -29.03 -22.14 18.07
C SER A 35 -28.99 -21.49 19.45
N SER A 36 -29.91 -21.88 20.31
CA SER A 36 -29.85 -21.68 21.75
C SER A 36 -29.53 -23.03 22.39
N GLU A 37 -28.42 -23.16 23.11
CA GLU A 37 -28.29 -24.12 24.21
C GLU A 37 -27.22 -23.64 25.22
N PRO A 38 -27.28 -24.11 26.48
CA PRO A 38 -26.96 -23.31 27.66
C PRO A 38 -25.63 -23.69 28.31
N THR A 39 -25.14 -22.86 29.25
CA THR A 39 -24.04 -23.23 30.16
C THR A 39 -24.43 -23.03 31.64
N PRO A 40 -23.90 -23.86 32.57
CA PRO A 40 -24.42 -24.04 33.92
C PRO A 40 -23.68 -23.24 35.02
N HIS A 41 -24.22 -23.35 36.24
CA HIS A 41 -23.99 -22.62 37.50
C HIS A 41 -22.61 -22.70 38.20
N TYR A 42 -22.49 -21.82 39.22
CA TYR A 42 -21.53 -21.68 40.37
C TYR A 42 -20.23 -20.90 40.07
N ASP A 43 -19.67 -20.01 40.91
CA ASP A 43 -19.84 -19.72 42.35
C ASP A 43 -19.33 -18.28 42.71
N GLN A 44 -19.58 -17.90 43.96
CA GLN A 44 -19.30 -16.69 44.76
C GLN A 44 -18.06 -15.79 44.51
N GLY A 45 -18.22 -14.49 44.86
CA GLY A 45 -17.29 -13.84 45.81
C GLY A 45 -16.72 -12.46 45.48
N TYR A 46 -17.02 -11.50 46.36
CA TYR A 46 -16.21 -10.35 46.83
C TYR A 46 -16.63 -8.90 46.51
N HIS A 47 -16.52 -8.13 47.60
CA HIS A 47 -17.01 -6.82 48.00
C HIS A 47 -16.24 -5.60 47.45
N TYR A 48 -16.80 -4.42 47.80
CA TYR A 48 -16.21 -3.08 47.96
C TYR A 48 -16.42 -2.16 46.72
N GLU A 49 -16.85 -0.90 46.81
CA GLU A 49 -17.09 0.06 47.90
C GLU A 49 -17.88 1.26 47.29
N GLN A 50 -18.79 1.89 48.03
CA GLN A 50 -19.20 3.30 47.80
C GLN A 50 -18.39 4.16 48.80
N PRO A 51 -17.99 5.43 48.50
CA PRO A 51 -18.96 6.54 48.53
C PRO A 51 -18.60 7.84 47.76
N SER A 52 -19.57 8.76 47.80
CA SER A 52 -19.45 10.24 47.81
C SER A 52 -19.16 10.96 46.49
N GLU A 53 -19.59 12.20 46.23
CA GLU A 53 -20.73 13.08 46.55
C GLU A 53 -20.46 14.36 45.71
N TYR A 54 -21.47 15.23 45.51
CA TYR A 54 -21.40 16.57 44.89
C TYR A 54 -21.22 16.63 43.35
N ASN A 55 -22.00 17.37 42.56
CA ASN A 55 -22.69 18.62 42.83
C ASN A 55 -23.95 18.78 41.95
N ARG A 56 -25.03 19.26 42.57
CA ARG A 56 -26.32 19.55 41.95
C ARG A 56 -26.40 21.07 41.76
N ILE A 57 -26.43 21.54 40.52
CA ILE A 57 -26.95 22.87 40.18
C ILE A 57 -28.23 22.64 39.37
N GLN A 58 -29.37 22.93 39.99
CA GLN A 58 -30.66 23.05 39.32
C GLN A 58 -30.82 24.49 38.84
N SER A 59 -31.12 24.66 37.56
CA SER A 59 -31.93 25.78 37.10
C SER A 59 -32.87 25.30 35.99
N ASN A 60 -34.14 25.23 36.37
CA ASN A 60 -35.39 25.20 35.62
C ASN A 60 -35.32 25.26 34.09
N PHE A 61 -35.94 24.27 33.44
CA PHE A 61 -36.68 24.50 32.20
C PHE A 61 -38.09 23.94 32.32
N GLU A 62 -39.05 24.86 32.28
CA GLU A 62 -40.47 24.60 32.12
C GLU A 62 -40.72 23.96 30.75
N TYR A 63 -41.56 22.92 30.75
CA TYR A 63 -42.17 22.39 29.54
C TYR A 63 -43.21 23.40 29.04
N ARG A 64 -43.01 23.96 27.85
CA ARG A 64 -44.06 24.67 27.12
C ARG A 64 -44.10 24.19 25.68
N ASP A 65 -45.21 23.54 25.35
CA ASP A 65 -45.62 23.22 23.99
C ASP A 65 -45.65 24.48 23.12
N SER A 66 -44.92 24.48 22.01
CA SER A 66 -45.24 25.22 20.78
C SER A 66 -44.27 24.86 19.63
N PRO A 67 -44.73 24.96 18.37
CA PRO A 67 -44.21 24.19 17.24
C PRO A 67 -42.90 24.74 16.66
N LEU A 68 -42.10 23.82 16.11
CA LEU A 68 -40.86 24.08 15.37
C LEU A 68 -41.00 25.21 14.35
N ASP A 69 -40.29 26.31 14.59
CA ASP A 69 -40.03 27.35 13.60
C ASP A 69 -39.22 26.76 12.43
N TYR A 70 -39.76 26.87 11.22
CA TYR A 70 -39.06 26.59 9.98
C TYR A 70 -37.99 27.66 9.74
N ILE A 71 -36.71 27.30 9.88
CA ILE A 71 -35.62 28.10 9.31
C ILE A 71 -35.70 27.99 7.78
N LYS A 72 -36.16 29.06 7.10
CA LYS A 72 -36.07 29.21 5.65
C LYS A 72 -34.60 29.36 5.23
N ALA A 73 -34.00 28.29 4.72
CA ALA A 73 -32.80 28.41 3.91
C ALA A 73 -33.16 28.95 2.51
N PRO A 74 -32.36 29.84 1.89
CA PRO A 74 -32.57 30.24 0.52
C PRO A 74 -32.42 29.03 -0.43
N PRO A 75 -33.18 28.97 -1.53
CA PRO A 75 -33.15 27.83 -2.44
C PRO A 75 -31.75 27.69 -3.08
N PRO A 76 -31.28 26.46 -3.32
CA PRO A 76 -30.01 26.23 -4.02
C PRO A 76 -30.07 26.84 -5.43
N LYS A 77 -29.03 27.57 -5.83
CA LYS A 77 -28.91 28.22 -7.16
C LYS A 77 -28.62 27.24 -8.32
N ALA A 78 -28.87 25.94 -8.15
CA ALA A 78 -28.76 24.93 -9.21
C ALA A 78 -29.59 23.67 -8.84
N PRO A 79 -30.14 22.92 -9.81
CA PRO A 79 -30.84 21.67 -9.53
C PRO A 79 -29.86 20.66 -8.92
N VAL A 80 -30.22 20.14 -7.75
CA VAL A 80 -29.48 19.07 -7.07
C VAL A 80 -30.00 17.74 -7.62
N GLU A 81 -29.19 17.05 -8.41
CA GLU A 81 -29.47 15.68 -8.87
C GLU A 81 -29.08 14.67 -7.78
N TRP A 82 -30.00 13.75 -7.48
CA TRP A 82 -29.76 12.64 -6.55
C TRP A 82 -29.39 11.38 -7.33
N PHE A 83 -28.25 10.78 -7.02
CA PHE A 83 -27.85 9.48 -7.55
C PHE A 83 -28.16 8.39 -6.53
N ILE A 84 -29.10 7.49 -6.84
CA ILE A 84 -29.36 6.30 -6.01
C ILE A 84 -28.89 5.05 -6.76
N ARG A 85 -27.96 4.30 -6.15
CA ARG A 85 -27.38 3.09 -6.73
C ARG A 85 -28.11 1.85 -6.22
N PHE A 86 -28.84 1.14 -7.11
CA PHE A 86 -29.59 -0.07 -6.72
C PHE A 86 -28.92 -1.41 -7.09
N SER A 87 -27.93 -1.46 -8.00
CA SER A 87 -27.07 -2.64 -8.21
C SER A 87 -25.91 -2.30 -9.15
N LYS A 88 -25.03 -3.28 -9.47
CA LYS A 88 -23.74 -3.04 -10.13
C LYS A 88 -23.82 -2.45 -11.55
N ASN A 89 -24.95 -2.50 -12.26
CA ASN A 89 -25.00 -2.14 -13.69
C ASN A 89 -26.20 -1.27 -14.14
N VAL A 90 -26.89 -0.54 -13.25
CA VAL A 90 -27.98 0.36 -13.68
C VAL A 90 -27.89 1.72 -12.99
N PHE A 91 -27.87 2.78 -13.79
CA PHE A 91 -27.98 4.16 -13.34
C PHE A 91 -29.39 4.65 -13.68
N TYR A 92 -30.06 5.33 -12.74
CA TYR A 92 -31.33 6.01 -12.98
C TYR A 92 -31.10 7.51 -12.83
N CYS A 93 -31.48 8.28 -13.84
CA CYS A 93 -31.55 9.75 -13.78
C CYS A 93 -32.96 10.16 -13.34
N LEU A 94 -33.06 10.97 -12.28
CA LEU A 94 -34.30 11.61 -11.86
C LEU A 94 -34.29 13.06 -12.36
N THR A 95 -35.01 13.34 -13.44
CA THR A 95 -35.24 14.71 -13.91
C THR A 95 -36.51 15.27 -13.27
N PRO A 96 -36.51 16.46 -12.66
CA PRO A 96 -37.73 17.14 -12.26
C PRO A 96 -38.55 17.50 -13.51
N SER A 97 -39.81 17.07 -13.57
CA SER A 97 -40.74 17.56 -14.61
C SER A 97 -41.15 19.01 -14.28
N PRO A 98 -41.29 19.91 -15.28
CA PRO A 98 -41.75 21.27 -15.02
C PRO A 98 -43.15 21.26 -14.39
N ILE A 99 -43.28 21.92 -13.23
CA ILE A 99 -44.56 22.12 -12.56
C ILE A 99 -45.42 23.02 -13.46
N ALA A 100 -46.48 22.48 -14.06
CA ALA A 100 -47.56 23.29 -14.58
C ALA A 100 -48.18 24.07 -13.42
N LYS A 101 -48.13 25.41 -13.49
CA LYS A 101 -48.80 26.30 -12.54
C LYS A 101 -50.31 26.05 -12.59
N GLY A 102 -50.83 25.42 -11.56
CA GLY A 102 -52.27 25.27 -11.32
C GLY A 102 -52.51 25.25 -9.81
N ASN A 103 -53.33 26.20 -9.34
CA ASN A 103 -53.69 26.37 -7.95
C ASN A 103 -54.41 25.13 -7.39
N GLN A 104 -53.93 24.68 -6.22
CA GLN A 104 -54.64 24.03 -5.10
C GLN A 104 -53.80 22.91 -4.50
N GLU A 105 -53.74 22.92 -3.16
CA GLU A 105 -53.06 21.96 -2.31
C GLU A 105 -53.73 20.58 -2.42
N GLU A 106 -53.05 19.61 -3.02
CA GLU A 106 -53.34 18.19 -2.81
C GLU A 106 -52.02 17.39 -2.80
N ASN A 107 -51.93 16.42 -1.88
CA ASN A 107 -50.84 15.45 -1.78
C ASN A 107 -50.64 14.71 -3.11
N LYS A 108 -49.60 15.06 -3.87
CA LYS A 108 -49.27 14.38 -5.14
C LYS A 108 -48.32 13.21 -4.88
N TYR A 109 -48.87 12.00 -4.90
CA TYR A 109 -48.10 10.76 -5.01
C TYR A 109 -47.46 10.66 -6.40
N PHE A 110 -46.22 10.17 -6.47
CA PHE A 110 -45.52 9.86 -7.73
C PHE A 110 -45.86 8.44 -8.16
N PHE A 111 -46.44 8.27 -9.36
CA PHE A 111 -46.56 6.97 -10.02
C PHE A 111 -45.37 6.77 -10.97
N ILE A 112 -44.63 5.68 -10.79
CA ILE A 112 -43.56 5.25 -11.70
C ILE A 112 -44.15 4.20 -12.66
N PHE A 113 -44.21 4.53 -13.96
CA PHE A 113 -44.52 3.56 -15.01
C PHE A 113 -43.23 2.97 -15.56
N ILE A 114 -43.01 1.66 -15.37
CA ILE A 114 -41.88 0.93 -15.94
C ILE A 114 -42.33 0.32 -17.28
N LYS A 115 -41.82 0.83 -18.39
CA LYS A 115 -42.02 0.22 -19.72
C LYS A 115 -40.82 -0.69 -20.03
N ILE A 116 -40.99 -2.00 -19.85
CA ILE A 116 -39.97 -3.00 -20.21
C ILE A 116 -40.04 -3.24 -21.73
N GLN A 117 -39.08 -2.72 -22.48
CA GLN A 117 -38.88 -3.10 -23.88
C GLN A 117 -37.88 -4.27 -23.92
N LYS A 118 -38.37 -5.50 -24.13
CA LYS A 118 -37.52 -6.64 -24.51
C LYS A 118 -37.13 -6.48 -25.98
N LYS A 119 -35.85 -6.21 -26.26
CA LYS A 119 -35.29 -6.43 -27.61
C LYS A 119 -34.52 -7.75 -27.62
N SER A 120 -35.09 -8.74 -28.30
CA SER A 120 -34.38 -9.91 -28.81
C SER A 120 -33.54 -9.50 -30.01
N TYR A 121 -32.29 -9.95 -30.06
CA TYR A 121 -31.48 -9.92 -31.28
C TYR A 121 -31.11 -11.35 -31.67
N TYR A 122 -31.72 -11.82 -32.76
CA TYR A 122 -31.26 -12.93 -33.58
C TYR A 122 -30.21 -12.41 -34.57
N LEU A 123 -29.06 -13.08 -34.66
CA LEU A 123 -28.16 -12.98 -35.82
C LEU A 123 -28.80 -13.70 -37.01
N PRO A 124 -28.56 -13.23 -38.24
CA PRO A 124 -27.95 -14.13 -39.21
C PRO A 124 -26.83 -13.50 -40.04
N TRP A 125 -26.04 -14.42 -40.59
CA TRP A 125 -24.84 -14.29 -41.40
C TRP A 125 -25.06 -13.75 -42.83
N LEU A 126 -23.92 -13.38 -43.45
CA LEU A 126 -23.57 -13.25 -44.88
C LEU A 126 -23.68 -11.84 -45.51
N VAL A 127 -22.52 -11.27 -45.89
CA VAL A 127 -22.10 -10.73 -47.21
C VAL A 127 -20.58 -10.49 -47.09
N SER A 128 -19.73 -11.39 -47.56
CA SER A 128 -19.12 -11.50 -48.90
C SER A 128 -17.65 -11.09 -48.90
N MET A 129 -16.82 -12.05 -49.28
CA MET A 129 -15.45 -11.85 -49.76
C MET A 129 -15.46 -10.97 -51.01
N THR A 130 -14.49 -10.06 -51.12
CA THR A 130 -13.70 -9.76 -52.32
C THR A 130 -12.79 -8.58 -51.98
N TRP A 131 -11.48 -8.81 -52.01
CA TRP A 131 -10.44 -7.95 -52.58
C TRP A 131 -9.09 -8.56 -52.19
N LEU A 132 -8.68 -9.55 -52.99
CA LEU A 132 -7.29 -9.93 -53.17
C LEU A 132 -6.74 -9.09 -54.33
N ALA A 133 -5.49 -8.67 -54.18
CA ALA A 133 -4.61 -8.09 -55.20
C ALA A 133 -4.81 -6.62 -55.58
N ALA A 134 -4.23 -5.73 -54.77
CA ALA A 134 -3.41 -4.65 -55.30
C ALA A 134 -2.18 -4.54 -54.38
N GLY A 135 -1.04 -5.01 -54.90
CA GLY A 135 0.25 -4.86 -54.23
C GLY A 135 0.66 -3.39 -54.21
N GLN A 136 1.06 -2.92 -53.03
CA GLN A 136 2.00 -1.82 -52.92
C GLN A 136 3.05 -2.22 -51.90
N GLN A 137 4.30 -2.24 -52.38
CA GLN A 137 5.51 -2.33 -51.59
C GLN A 137 5.52 -1.19 -50.56
N GLY A 138 5.19 -1.52 -49.32
CA GLY A 138 5.51 -0.68 -48.17
C GLY A 138 6.92 -1.05 -47.72
N HIS A 139 7.83 -0.07 -47.76
CA HIS A 139 9.12 -0.16 -47.08
C HIS A 139 8.89 -0.58 -45.62
N GLU A 140 9.33 -1.78 -45.25
CA GLU A 140 9.52 -2.15 -43.86
C GLU A 140 10.66 -1.29 -43.29
N SER A 141 10.30 -0.14 -42.72
CA SER A 141 11.13 0.43 -41.67
C SER A 141 11.10 -0.56 -40.51
N GLN A 142 12.20 -1.29 -40.32
CA GLN A 142 12.50 -2.00 -39.07
C GLN A 142 12.55 -0.97 -37.94
N GLN A 143 11.39 -0.58 -37.42
CA GLN A 143 11.31 -0.06 -36.07
C GLN A 143 11.60 -1.25 -35.16
N VAL A 144 12.83 -1.30 -34.64
CA VAL A 144 13.15 -2.08 -33.45
C VAL A 144 12.04 -1.75 -32.44
N ALA A 145 11.17 -2.72 -32.16
CA ALA A 145 10.15 -2.57 -31.14
C ALA A 145 10.88 -2.27 -29.83
N GLN A 146 10.85 -1.00 -29.41
CA GLN A 146 11.43 -0.55 -28.15
C GLN A 146 10.83 -1.45 -27.06
N LYS A 147 11.69 -2.22 -26.38
CA LYS A 147 11.28 -3.16 -25.33
C LYS A 147 10.51 -2.35 -24.29
N ARG A 148 9.19 -2.46 -24.28
CA ARG A 148 8.31 -1.79 -23.31
C ARG A 148 8.36 -2.61 -22.02
N GLY A 149 9.05 -2.09 -21.00
CA GLY A 149 9.13 -2.70 -19.67
C GLY A 149 10.50 -2.52 -19.03
N LEU A 150 10.59 -2.75 -17.72
CA LEU A 150 11.83 -2.65 -16.96
C LEU A 150 12.86 -3.65 -17.49
N THR A 151 14.13 -3.26 -17.45
CA THR A 151 15.25 -4.11 -17.86
C THR A 151 15.73 -4.95 -16.68
N GLU A 152 15.81 -6.26 -16.86
CA GLU A 152 16.41 -7.18 -15.88
C GLU A 152 17.92 -7.04 -15.86
N VAL A 153 18.46 -6.75 -14.68
CA VAL A 153 19.91 -6.60 -14.41
C VAL A 153 20.45 -7.88 -13.79
N PHE A 154 19.77 -8.38 -12.76
CA PHE A 154 20.14 -9.63 -12.09
C PHE A 154 18.92 -10.49 -11.80
N ARG A 155 19.15 -11.79 -11.67
CA ARG A 155 18.14 -12.77 -11.29
C ARG A 155 18.76 -13.89 -10.47
N TRP A 156 18.01 -14.48 -9.55
CA TRP A 156 18.46 -15.63 -8.78
C TRP A 156 17.34 -16.66 -8.64
N GLY A 157 17.68 -17.93 -8.91
CA GLY A 157 16.84 -19.07 -8.51
C GLY A 157 16.93 -19.26 -7.01
N ASN A 158 18.16 -19.51 -6.54
CA ASN A 158 18.57 -19.51 -5.15
C ASN A 158 19.72 -18.53 -4.94
N ILE A 159 19.81 -17.98 -3.73
CA ILE A 159 20.92 -17.12 -3.34
C ILE A 159 22.12 -17.98 -2.95
N ASP A 160 23.31 -17.51 -3.33
CA ASP A 160 24.59 -17.99 -2.82
C ASP A 160 25.46 -16.80 -2.39
N PHE A 161 26.49 -17.08 -1.61
CA PHE A 161 27.40 -16.07 -1.07
C PHE A 161 28.83 -16.32 -1.54
N ALA A 162 29.62 -15.24 -1.62
CA ALA A 162 31.03 -15.28 -1.96
C ALA A 162 31.86 -15.79 -0.77
N TYR A 163 31.75 -17.09 -0.49
CA TYR A 163 32.56 -17.75 0.54
C TYR A 163 34.05 -17.75 0.16
N PRO A 164 34.98 -17.69 1.14
CA PRO A 164 36.41 -17.68 0.88
C PRO A 164 36.93 -18.98 0.25
N SER A 165 36.19 -20.09 0.39
CA SER A 165 36.48 -21.36 -0.28
C SER A 165 35.23 -22.23 -0.38
N SER A 166 35.24 -23.22 -1.28
CA SER A 166 34.18 -24.24 -1.35
C SER A 166 34.05 -25.03 -0.05
N ALA A 167 35.16 -25.36 0.61
CA ALA A 167 35.15 -26.04 1.90
C ALA A 167 34.45 -25.21 3.01
N ALA A 168 34.64 -23.89 3.02
CA ALA A 168 33.94 -23.00 3.96
C ALA A 168 32.44 -22.96 3.69
N ARG A 169 32.04 -22.91 2.42
CA ARG A 169 30.63 -22.99 2.00
C ARG A 169 30.00 -24.33 2.42
N ASP A 170 30.67 -25.45 2.15
CA ASP A 170 30.18 -26.78 2.49
C ASP A 170 30.08 -27.00 4.00
N ALA A 171 31.02 -26.44 4.77
CA ALA A 171 30.95 -26.44 6.24
C ALA A 171 29.74 -25.61 6.74
N ALA A 172 29.47 -24.45 6.13
CA ALA A 172 28.30 -23.63 6.47
C ALA A 172 26.98 -24.35 6.16
N ILE A 173 26.91 -25.08 5.05
CA ILE A 173 25.76 -25.93 4.70
C ILE A 173 25.60 -27.07 5.70
N LYS A 174 26.68 -27.82 5.98
CA LYS A 174 26.66 -28.97 6.91
C LYS A 174 26.29 -28.58 8.33
N SER A 175 26.69 -27.39 8.78
CA SER A 175 26.34 -26.85 10.10
C SER A 175 24.95 -26.20 10.16
N GLY A 176 24.30 -26.00 9.02
CA GLY A 176 23.00 -25.30 8.95
C GLY A 176 23.08 -23.77 9.09
N LEU A 177 24.29 -23.20 9.11
CA LEU A 177 24.50 -21.75 9.07
C LEU A 177 24.08 -21.16 7.72
N PHE A 178 24.16 -21.96 6.64
CA PHE A 178 23.66 -21.61 5.33
C PHE A 178 22.69 -22.68 4.82
N VAL A 179 21.45 -22.29 4.62
CA VAL A 179 20.39 -23.10 4.01
C VAL A 179 19.93 -22.34 2.77
N PRO A 180 20.31 -22.73 1.54
CA PRO A 180 20.03 -21.95 0.34
C PRO A 180 18.57 -21.50 0.20
N GLU A 181 17.62 -22.37 0.57
CA GLU A 181 16.18 -22.14 0.46
C GLU A 181 15.64 -21.15 1.49
N SER A 182 16.42 -20.80 2.53
CA SER A 182 16.04 -19.81 3.55
C SER A 182 16.35 -18.37 3.15
N ASN A 183 17.03 -18.15 2.02
CA ASN A 183 17.59 -16.85 1.65
C ASN A 183 16.77 -16.20 0.54
N LEU A 184 15.90 -15.26 0.91
CA LEU A 184 15.12 -14.44 -0.04
C LEU A 184 15.48 -12.96 0.13
N PRO A 185 16.07 -12.31 -0.89
CA PRO A 185 16.33 -10.87 -0.86
C PRO A 185 15.02 -10.09 -0.72
N LEU A 186 15.02 -9.03 0.09
CA LEU A 186 13.82 -8.25 0.37
C LEU A 186 13.97 -6.77 0.03
N GLY A 187 15.05 -6.14 0.48
CA GLY A 187 15.35 -4.74 0.22
C GLY A 187 16.52 -4.59 -0.75
N LEU A 188 16.54 -3.43 -1.43
CA LEU A 188 17.61 -3.06 -2.35
C LEU A 188 18.06 -1.63 -2.09
N GLU A 189 19.30 -1.31 -2.47
CA GLU A 189 19.75 0.07 -2.65
C GLU A 189 20.92 0.13 -3.62
N VAL A 190 21.09 1.26 -4.29
CA VAL A 190 22.13 1.43 -5.31
C VAL A 190 23.03 2.60 -4.94
N TYR A 191 24.34 2.39 -5.03
CA TYR A 191 25.32 3.45 -4.88
C TYR A 191 26.55 3.16 -5.74
N GLU A 192 26.82 4.05 -6.71
CA GLU A 192 27.89 3.86 -7.69
C GLU A 192 27.80 2.47 -8.34
N ASN A 193 28.90 1.72 -8.39
CA ASN A 193 28.92 0.36 -8.96
C ASN A 193 28.40 -0.73 -8.00
N ARG A 194 27.70 -0.39 -6.92
CA ARG A 194 27.25 -1.38 -5.93
C ARG A 194 25.73 -1.43 -5.84
N LEU A 195 25.19 -2.63 -5.99
CA LEU A 195 23.82 -2.98 -5.60
C LEU A 195 23.87 -3.67 -4.24
N PHE A 196 23.32 -3.03 -3.22
CA PHE A 196 23.10 -3.61 -1.92
C PHE A 196 21.79 -4.39 -1.91
N VAL A 197 21.80 -5.54 -1.25
CA VAL A 197 20.63 -6.39 -1.04
C VAL A 197 20.57 -6.83 0.42
N THR A 198 19.36 -6.91 0.96
CA THR A 198 19.11 -7.38 2.32
C THR A 198 18.42 -8.73 2.31
N LEU A 199 18.78 -9.59 3.26
CA LEU A 199 18.22 -10.92 3.44
C LEU A 199 17.75 -11.05 4.89
N PRO A 200 16.48 -10.73 5.19
CA PRO A 200 15.99 -10.85 6.55
C PRO A 200 16.06 -12.29 7.04
N ARG A 201 16.45 -12.51 8.31
CA ARG A 201 16.51 -13.85 8.93
C ARG A 201 15.11 -14.35 9.29
N TRP A 202 14.29 -14.62 8.26
CA TRP A 202 12.92 -15.15 8.40
C TRP A 202 12.88 -16.51 9.10
N ARG A 203 13.89 -17.34 8.81
CA ARG A 203 14.17 -18.66 9.36
C ARG A 203 15.68 -18.81 9.51
N LYS A 204 16.13 -19.84 10.21
CA LYS A 204 17.56 -20.18 10.31
C LYS A 204 18.19 -20.48 8.93
N GLY A 205 19.51 -20.29 8.83
CA GLY A 205 20.28 -20.59 7.62
C GLY A 205 20.55 -19.40 6.69
N THR A 206 20.42 -18.17 7.20
CA THR A 206 20.82 -16.94 6.49
C THR A 206 22.16 -16.44 7.05
N PRO A 207 23.28 -16.65 6.33
CA PRO A 207 24.60 -16.42 6.89
C PRO A 207 24.96 -14.93 6.97
N ALA A 208 24.44 -14.10 6.05
CA ALA A 208 24.57 -12.64 6.10
C ALA A 208 23.24 -11.97 5.73
N THR A 209 22.84 -10.94 6.48
CA THR A 209 21.57 -10.22 6.28
C THR A 209 21.70 -8.96 5.42
N LEU A 210 22.93 -8.50 5.20
CA LEU A 210 23.25 -7.35 4.37
C LEU A 210 24.45 -7.71 3.51
N ALA A 211 24.28 -7.62 2.20
CA ALA A 211 25.28 -7.98 1.21
C ALA A 211 25.21 -7.06 -0.01
N TRP A 212 26.16 -7.19 -0.93
CA TRP A 212 26.20 -6.42 -2.17
C TRP A 212 26.79 -7.22 -3.33
N VAL A 213 26.50 -6.75 -4.55
CA VAL A 213 27.10 -7.23 -5.81
C VAL A 213 27.51 -6.05 -6.68
N PRO A 214 28.57 -6.19 -7.51
CA PRO A 214 28.96 -5.15 -8.45
C PRO A 214 27.97 -5.08 -9.63
N LEU A 215 27.56 -3.88 -10.04
CA LEU A 215 26.60 -3.68 -11.14
C LEU A 215 27.16 -4.12 -12.49
N ASP A 216 28.49 -4.04 -12.68
CA ASP A 216 29.20 -4.51 -13.86
C ASP A 216 29.57 -6.01 -13.83
N SER A 217 28.97 -6.78 -12.92
CA SER A 217 29.12 -8.24 -12.89
C SER A 217 28.77 -8.86 -14.25
N PRO A 218 29.62 -9.74 -14.82
CA PRO A 218 29.31 -10.46 -16.05
C PRO A 218 28.32 -11.62 -15.83
N LEU A 219 28.00 -11.94 -14.58
CA LEU A 219 27.07 -13.00 -14.21
C LEU A 219 25.67 -12.42 -14.01
N ASP A 220 24.65 -13.10 -14.55
CA ASP A 220 23.23 -12.81 -14.28
C ASP A 220 22.85 -13.05 -12.80
N SER A 221 23.55 -14.01 -12.15
CA SER A 221 23.29 -14.49 -10.78
C SER A 221 24.56 -14.45 -9.93
N PRO A 222 25.17 -13.27 -9.67
CA PRO A 222 26.43 -13.20 -8.93
C PRO A 222 26.25 -13.65 -7.47
N PRO A 223 27.25 -14.31 -6.87
CA PRO A 223 27.23 -14.61 -5.44
C PRO A 223 27.32 -13.30 -4.63
N LEU A 224 26.60 -13.24 -3.52
CA LEU A 224 26.51 -12.04 -2.71
C LEU A 224 27.73 -11.86 -1.80
N ASN A 225 28.26 -10.64 -1.71
CA ASN A 225 29.36 -10.29 -0.82
C ASN A 225 28.81 -9.70 0.49
N PRO A 226 29.01 -10.33 1.67
CA PRO A 226 28.55 -9.77 2.94
C PRO A 226 29.15 -8.39 3.20
N TYR A 227 28.32 -7.46 3.64
CA TYR A 227 28.73 -6.08 3.91
C TYR A 227 28.65 -5.76 5.42
N PRO A 228 29.63 -5.01 5.96
CA PRO A 228 30.92 -4.70 5.34
C PRO A 228 31.85 -5.92 5.19
N SER A 229 31.65 -6.94 6.02
CA SER A 229 32.39 -8.20 5.98
C SER A 229 31.63 -9.31 6.70
N TRP A 230 32.11 -10.55 6.61
CA TRP A 230 31.55 -11.71 7.31
C TRP A 230 31.45 -11.51 8.84
N ASP A 231 32.41 -10.83 9.46
CA ASP A 231 32.48 -10.64 10.92
C ASP A 231 31.32 -9.79 11.48
N TRP A 232 30.62 -9.05 10.61
CA TRP A 232 29.44 -8.29 10.99
C TRP A 232 28.18 -9.15 11.13
N HIS A 233 28.19 -10.40 10.67
CA HIS A 233 26.99 -11.25 10.62
C HIS A 233 27.04 -12.42 11.61
N VAL A 234 27.94 -12.37 12.60
CA VAL A 234 28.10 -13.41 13.63
C VAL A 234 26.81 -13.55 14.46
N PRO A 235 26.17 -14.74 14.47
CA PRO A 235 24.95 -14.96 15.25
C PRO A 235 25.13 -14.63 16.73
N GLY A 236 24.21 -13.87 17.30
CA GLY A 236 24.24 -13.47 18.71
C GLY A 236 25.20 -12.32 19.08
N ASP A 237 26.07 -11.84 18.18
CA ASP A 237 26.89 -10.64 18.46
C ASP A 237 26.09 -9.36 18.20
N CYS A 238 25.59 -8.73 19.27
CA CYS A 238 24.83 -7.48 19.17
C CYS A 238 25.67 -6.27 18.70
N ARG A 239 27.00 -6.38 18.62
CA ARG A 239 27.85 -5.37 17.97
C ARG A 239 27.79 -5.48 16.43
N GLY A 240 27.45 -6.64 15.89
CA GLY A 240 27.22 -6.86 14.47
C GLY A 240 25.83 -6.41 14.02
N ILE A 241 25.39 -7.00 12.91
CA ILE A 241 24.08 -6.84 12.29
C ILE A 241 23.31 -8.15 12.50
N THR A 242 22.14 -8.06 13.12
CA THR A 242 21.27 -9.21 13.36
C THR A 242 20.39 -9.47 12.13
N THR A 243 19.47 -8.55 11.81
CA THR A 243 18.54 -8.70 10.69
C THR A 243 18.16 -7.36 10.09
N VAL A 244 18.26 -7.22 8.76
CA VAL A 244 17.91 -6.01 8.01
C VAL A 244 16.84 -6.32 6.98
N PHE A 245 15.82 -5.46 6.90
CA PHE A 245 14.75 -5.55 5.91
C PHE A 245 14.94 -4.59 4.76
N ARG A 246 15.08 -3.31 5.06
CA ARG A 246 15.40 -2.26 4.09
C ARG A 246 16.42 -1.31 4.70
N LEU A 247 17.05 -0.56 3.83
CA LEU A 247 18.12 0.37 4.12
C LEU A 247 17.97 1.57 3.20
N ASN A 248 18.77 2.62 3.42
CA ASN A 248 18.76 3.78 2.55
C ASN A 248 20.16 4.35 2.37
N VAL A 249 20.50 4.72 1.14
CA VAL A 249 21.65 5.59 0.86
C VAL A 249 21.17 7.03 0.82
N ASP A 250 21.95 7.92 1.41
CA ASP A 250 21.66 9.34 1.41
C ASP A 250 22.57 10.13 0.46
N ASP A 251 22.24 11.41 0.27
CA ASP A 251 22.96 12.32 -0.62
C ASP A 251 24.42 12.59 -0.19
N CYS A 252 24.83 12.12 1.00
CA CYS A 252 26.18 12.25 1.53
C CYS A 252 27.03 11.00 1.27
N GLY A 253 26.50 9.99 0.59
CA GLY A 253 27.18 8.71 0.38
C GLY A 253 27.29 7.89 1.67
N ARG A 254 26.25 7.92 2.51
CA ARG A 254 26.17 7.10 3.71
C ARG A 254 25.07 6.05 3.57
N LEU A 255 25.37 4.83 4.00
CA LEU A 255 24.41 3.74 4.08
C LEU A 255 23.79 3.70 5.48
N TRP A 256 22.48 3.94 5.53
CA TRP A 256 21.65 3.88 6.71
C TRP A 256 20.96 2.52 6.80
N VAL A 257 21.22 1.82 7.90
CA VAL A 257 20.74 0.46 8.15
C VAL A 257 19.93 0.46 9.43
N ILE A 258 18.68 -0.01 9.36
CA ILE A 258 17.91 -0.36 10.56
C ILE A 258 18.04 -1.86 10.80
N ASP A 259 18.72 -2.21 11.87
CA ASP A 259 18.77 -3.58 12.39
C ASP A 259 17.64 -3.78 13.40
N THR A 260 16.78 -4.75 13.12
CA THR A 260 15.60 -5.02 13.95
C THR A 260 15.94 -5.80 15.24
N GLY A 261 17.14 -6.39 15.33
CA GLY A 261 17.59 -7.13 16.53
C GLY A 261 16.86 -8.46 16.78
N SER A 262 15.94 -8.83 15.89
CA SER A 262 15.14 -10.06 15.94
C SER A 262 15.52 -11.04 14.86
N GLU A 263 15.39 -12.33 15.16
CA GLU A 263 15.63 -13.46 14.24
C GLU A 263 14.48 -14.47 14.29
N ASP A 264 14.47 -15.41 13.34
CA ASP A 264 13.48 -16.49 13.25
C ASP A 264 12.03 -15.95 13.25
N ILE A 265 11.82 -14.95 12.40
CA ILE A 265 10.62 -14.11 12.38
C ILE A 265 9.33 -14.90 12.13
N LEU A 266 9.40 -16.00 11.37
CA LEU A 266 8.26 -16.87 11.10
C LEU A 266 8.08 -18.00 12.12
N GLY A 267 9.11 -18.28 12.92
CA GLY A 267 9.10 -19.30 13.94
C GLY A 267 8.69 -18.71 15.28
N SER A 268 9.67 -18.55 16.16
CA SER A 268 9.46 -18.11 17.55
C SER A 268 9.61 -16.60 17.77
N LEU A 269 10.00 -15.82 16.74
CA LEU A 269 10.42 -14.41 16.84
C LEU A 269 11.29 -14.15 18.08
N THR A 270 12.58 -14.43 17.96
CA THR A 270 13.52 -14.23 19.06
C THR A 270 14.20 -12.87 18.93
N THR A 271 13.89 -11.92 19.83
CA THR A 271 14.63 -10.65 19.93
C THR A 271 15.92 -10.89 20.71
N THR A 272 17.02 -11.08 19.99
CA THR A 272 18.34 -11.37 20.56
C THR A 272 19.06 -10.09 20.96
N CYS A 273 18.85 -9.01 20.21
CA CYS A 273 19.54 -7.73 20.40
C CYS A 273 18.55 -6.55 20.43
N PRO A 274 18.91 -5.43 21.08
CA PRO A 274 18.17 -4.18 20.92
C PRO A 274 18.17 -3.74 19.43
N PRO A 275 17.04 -3.26 18.90
CA PRO A 275 17.00 -2.63 17.59
C PRO A 275 17.92 -1.42 17.53
N LYS A 276 18.62 -1.25 16.41
CA LYS A 276 19.65 -0.20 16.28
C LYS A 276 19.76 0.33 14.86
N ILE A 277 20.07 1.62 14.77
CA ILE A 277 20.45 2.29 13.53
C ILE A 277 21.97 2.24 13.40
N LEU A 278 22.46 1.81 12.25
CA LEU A 278 23.87 1.82 11.88
C LEU A 278 24.04 2.73 10.67
N VAL A 279 25.07 3.56 10.68
CA VAL A 279 25.41 4.43 9.55
C VAL A 279 26.83 4.14 9.13
N PHE A 280 27.01 3.77 7.87
CA PHE A 280 28.31 3.49 7.27
C PHE A 280 28.66 4.57 6.25
N ASP A 281 29.90 5.03 6.25
CA ASP A 281 30.47 5.80 5.15
C ASP A 281 30.78 4.84 4.00
N LEU A 282 30.16 5.05 2.83
CA LEU A 282 30.32 4.15 1.69
C LEU A 282 31.63 4.33 0.93
N LYS A 283 32.37 5.42 1.14
CA LYS A 283 33.70 5.59 0.51
C LYS A 283 34.76 4.77 1.23
N THR A 284 34.59 4.58 2.53
CA THR A 284 35.56 3.88 3.39
C THR A 284 35.06 2.54 3.93
N ASP A 285 33.77 2.24 3.75
CA ASP A 285 33.04 1.11 4.32
C ASP A 285 33.16 1.01 5.85
N ARG A 286 33.31 2.16 6.51
CA ARG A 286 33.47 2.26 7.97
C ARG A 286 32.18 2.70 8.63
N LEU A 287 31.91 2.11 9.79
CA LEU A 287 30.85 2.56 10.68
C LEU A 287 31.19 3.96 11.20
N ILE A 288 30.28 4.91 11.00
CA ILE A 288 30.40 6.30 11.50
C ILE A 288 29.40 6.63 12.59
N ALA A 289 28.28 5.90 12.69
CA ALA A 289 27.35 6.03 13.80
C ALA A 289 26.66 4.71 14.15
N ARG A 290 26.40 4.52 15.44
CA ARG A 290 25.59 3.43 16.00
C ARG A 290 24.66 4.00 17.05
N TYR A 291 23.38 3.78 16.87
CA TYR A 291 22.35 4.27 17.77
C TYR A 291 21.37 3.16 18.13
N GLU A 292 21.42 2.71 19.38
CA GLU A 292 20.43 1.76 19.91
C GLU A 292 19.13 2.51 20.25
N LEU A 293 17.99 1.99 19.76
CA LEU A 293 16.71 2.62 20.03
C LEU A 293 16.37 2.51 21.53
N PRO A 294 16.02 3.63 22.20
CA PRO A 294 15.68 3.58 23.62
C PRO A 294 14.52 2.63 23.90
N LYS A 295 14.62 1.79 24.94
CA LYS A 295 13.57 0.80 25.32
C LYS A 295 12.16 1.40 25.40
N LYS A 296 12.03 2.63 25.89
CA LYS A 296 10.74 3.35 25.98
C LYS A 296 10.07 3.64 24.62
N GLN A 297 10.82 3.55 23.52
CA GLN A 297 10.35 3.77 22.14
C GLN A 297 10.12 2.46 21.39
N VAL A 298 10.60 1.34 21.94
CA VAL A 298 10.45 -0.02 21.40
C VAL A 298 9.34 -0.71 22.16
N LYS A 299 8.13 -0.73 21.59
CA LYS A 299 6.98 -1.43 22.17
C LYS A 299 7.17 -2.94 22.08
N GLU A 300 6.51 -3.69 22.97
CA GLU A 300 6.52 -5.15 22.91
C GLU A 300 5.98 -5.66 21.56
N GLY A 301 6.74 -6.50 20.87
CA GLY A 301 6.39 -7.01 19.53
C GLY A 301 6.55 -5.99 18.40
N SER A 302 7.33 -4.92 18.59
CA SER A 302 7.73 -4.01 17.51
C SER A 302 8.55 -4.76 16.46
N LEU A 303 8.43 -4.34 15.20
CA LEU A 303 9.31 -4.80 14.13
C LEU A 303 9.66 -3.61 13.25
N PHE A 304 10.95 -3.24 13.24
CA PHE A 304 11.44 -2.13 12.43
C PHE A 304 11.93 -2.67 11.07
N THR A 305 11.35 -2.20 9.96
CA THR A 305 11.56 -2.82 8.65
C THR A 305 12.01 -1.89 7.54
N ASN A 306 11.95 -0.58 7.75
CA ASN A 306 12.30 0.43 6.77
C ASN A 306 12.91 1.67 7.42
N ILE A 307 13.84 2.30 6.70
CA ILE A 307 14.52 3.53 7.09
C ILE A 307 14.69 4.42 5.85
N ILE A 308 14.51 5.73 6.01
CA ILE A 308 14.88 6.74 5.00
C ILE A 308 15.56 7.92 5.70
N ALA A 309 16.61 8.48 5.09
CA ALA A 309 17.39 9.58 5.62
C ALA A 309 17.00 10.92 4.95
N ASP A 310 16.59 11.88 5.78
CA ASP A 310 16.33 13.27 5.39
C ASP A 310 17.56 14.15 5.70
N VAL A 311 18.36 14.38 4.67
CA VAL A 311 19.56 15.21 4.72
C VAL A 311 19.16 16.69 4.60
N VAL A 312 19.25 17.45 5.70
CA VAL A 312 19.24 18.92 5.67
C VAL A 312 20.66 19.43 5.38
N THR A 313 21.62 18.87 6.10
CA THR A 313 23.05 18.89 5.76
C THR A 313 23.63 17.52 6.16
N CYS A 314 24.82 17.15 5.68
CA CYS A 314 25.41 15.87 6.08
C CYS A 314 25.62 15.74 7.60
N LYS A 315 25.79 16.86 8.33
CA LYS A 315 25.84 16.84 9.79
C LYS A 315 24.43 16.78 10.41
N LYS A 316 23.52 17.60 9.91
CA LYS A 316 22.12 17.68 10.35
C LYS A 316 21.25 16.81 9.47
N THR A 317 21.18 15.53 9.81
CA THR A 317 20.39 14.54 9.10
C THR A 317 19.42 13.88 10.07
N TYR A 318 18.19 13.70 9.62
CA TYR A 318 17.18 12.94 10.34
C TYR A 318 16.97 11.60 9.65
N ALA A 319 16.61 10.56 10.39
CA ALA A 319 16.16 9.29 9.82
C ALA A 319 14.76 8.94 10.31
N TYR A 320 13.94 8.43 9.42
CA TYR A 320 12.58 7.98 9.72
C TYR A 320 12.52 6.46 9.64
N VAL A 321 12.18 5.80 10.74
CA VAL A 321 12.14 4.35 10.83
C VAL A 321 10.72 3.90 11.18
N ASN A 322 10.15 2.99 10.39
CA ASN A 322 8.81 2.49 10.67
C ASN A 322 8.82 1.43 11.78
N ASP A 323 7.71 1.31 12.48
CA ASP A 323 7.38 0.13 13.28
C ASP A 323 6.11 -0.50 12.69
N VAL A 324 6.30 -1.55 11.91
CA VAL A 324 5.23 -2.11 11.08
C VAL A 324 4.15 -2.80 11.92
N PHE A 325 4.51 -3.38 13.07
CA PHE A 325 3.61 -4.13 13.94
C PHE A 325 3.02 -3.33 15.09
N ARG A 326 3.57 -2.14 15.39
CA ARG A 326 3.00 -1.21 16.38
C ARG A 326 2.74 0.19 15.83
N PHE A 327 2.63 0.29 14.50
CA PHE A 327 2.07 1.41 13.75
C PHE A 327 2.63 2.77 14.16
N GLY A 328 3.95 2.84 14.36
CA GLY A 328 4.63 4.05 14.80
C GLY A 328 5.77 4.43 13.87
N LEU A 329 6.24 5.66 14.05
CA LEU A 329 7.39 6.19 13.35
C LEU A 329 8.44 6.64 14.36
N ILE A 330 9.66 6.15 14.26
CA ILE A 330 10.80 6.69 15.00
C ILE A 330 11.44 7.78 14.15
N VAL A 331 11.65 8.95 14.75
CA VAL A 331 12.50 10.00 14.18
C VAL A 331 13.81 9.98 14.94
N TYR A 332 14.92 9.82 14.23
CA TYR A 332 16.28 9.89 14.78
C TYR A 332 16.96 11.15 14.27
N ASP A 333 17.50 11.95 15.17
CA ASP A 333 18.34 13.12 14.92
C ASP A 333 19.81 12.73 15.10
N LEU A 334 20.55 12.68 13.99
CA LEU A 334 21.97 12.31 13.99
C LEU A 334 22.83 13.34 14.75
N GLU A 335 22.54 14.63 14.60
CA GLU A 335 23.36 15.70 15.16
C GLU A 335 23.29 15.69 16.69
N ASN A 336 22.07 15.50 17.22
CA ASN A 336 21.83 15.45 18.66
C ASN A 336 21.90 14.03 19.24
N ASN A 337 22.16 13.02 18.41
CA ASN A 337 22.17 11.61 18.75
C ASN A 337 20.97 11.19 19.62
N LYS A 338 19.77 11.58 19.19
CA LYS A 338 18.53 11.43 19.96
C LYS A 338 17.40 11.01 19.04
N SER A 339 16.52 10.14 19.52
CA SER A 339 15.28 9.80 18.82
C SER A 339 14.04 10.06 19.65
N TRP A 340 12.89 10.10 18.99
CA TRP A 340 11.56 10.07 19.59
C TRP A 340 10.62 9.22 18.74
N ARG A 341 9.55 8.74 19.38
CA ARG A 341 8.49 7.97 18.73
C ARG A 341 7.29 8.86 18.45
N VAL A 342 6.82 8.84 17.22
CA VAL A 342 5.62 9.51 16.73
C VAL A 342 4.52 8.47 16.57
N GLU A 343 3.34 8.81 17.08
CA GLU A 343 2.13 8.00 16.99
C GLU A 343 1.08 8.79 16.22
N ASN A 344 0.44 8.16 15.25
CA ASN A 344 -0.62 8.79 14.49
C ASN A 344 -1.59 7.71 13.96
N PRO A 345 -2.92 7.90 14.05
CA PRO A 345 -3.89 6.97 13.46
C PRO A 345 -3.68 6.70 11.96
N TYR A 346 -3.08 7.64 11.21
CA TYR A 346 -2.77 7.45 9.79
C TYR A 346 -1.64 6.46 9.52
N PHE A 347 -0.94 5.96 10.55
CA PHE A 347 0.02 4.85 10.42
C PHE A 347 -0.64 3.47 10.46
N PHE A 348 -1.94 3.39 10.79
CA PHE A 348 -2.63 2.13 10.98
C PHE A 348 -3.00 1.50 9.62
N PRO A 349 -3.03 0.16 9.55
CA PRO A 349 -3.58 -0.53 8.38
C PRO A 349 -5.09 -0.27 8.26
N GLU A 350 -5.63 -0.34 7.05
CA GLU A 350 -7.07 -0.40 6.80
C GLU A 350 -7.54 -1.87 6.85
N PRO A 351 -8.34 -2.30 7.85
CA PRO A 351 -8.69 -3.72 8.02
C PRO A 351 -9.39 -4.35 6.81
N LEU A 352 -10.13 -3.54 6.04
CA LEU A 352 -10.81 -3.98 4.82
C LEU A 352 -9.85 -4.24 3.65
N LYS A 353 -8.58 -3.82 3.77
CA LYS A 353 -7.52 -3.95 2.76
C LYS A 353 -6.41 -4.91 3.18
N SER A 354 -6.61 -5.59 4.31
CA SER A 354 -5.70 -6.58 4.89
C SER A 354 -5.78 -7.97 4.26
N VAL A 355 -6.71 -8.22 3.35
CA VAL A 355 -6.85 -9.52 2.67
C VAL A 355 -6.14 -9.47 1.32
N TYR A 356 -5.18 -10.38 1.15
CA TYR A 356 -4.38 -10.49 -0.04
C TYR A 356 -4.72 -11.79 -0.75
N THR A 357 -4.89 -11.72 -2.07
CA THR A 357 -5.08 -12.88 -2.95
C THR A 357 -4.21 -12.70 -4.18
N HIS A 358 -3.24 -13.58 -4.36
CA HIS A 358 -2.28 -13.53 -5.46
C HIS A 358 -1.65 -14.93 -5.65
N ASP A 359 -1.44 -15.34 -6.92
CA ASP A 359 -0.99 -16.69 -7.30
C ASP A 359 -1.74 -17.86 -6.63
N GLY A 360 -3.06 -17.73 -6.48
CA GLY A 360 -3.89 -18.75 -5.84
C GLY A 360 -3.71 -18.86 -4.31
N LEU A 361 -2.78 -18.11 -3.72
CA LEU A 361 -2.60 -17.98 -2.27
C LEU A 361 -3.50 -16.89 -1.73
N LYS A 362 -3.98 -17.10 -0.50
CA LYS A 362 -4.77 -16.12 0.26
C LYS A 362 -4.21 -15.99 1.67
N TRP A 363 -3.82 -14.78 2.04
CA TRP A 363 -3.27 -14.48 3.36
C TRP A 363 -3.79 -13.15 3.90
N ARG A 364 -3.43 -12.84 5.14
CA ARG A 364 -3.80 -11.58 5.78
C ARG A 364 -2.59 -10.94 6.43
N TRP A 365 -2.39 -9.66 6.15
CA TRP A 365 -1.44 -8.80 6.85
C TRP A 365 -2.15 -7.60 7.44
N ASN A 366 -1.74 -7.21 8.64
CA ASN A 366 -2.17 -5.96 9.28
C ASN A 366 -0.98 -5.03 9.43
N ASP A 367 -0.13 -5.00 8.41
CA ASP A 367 1.10 -4.21 8.40
C ASP A 367 0.74 -2.73 8.23
N GLY A 368 1.17 -1.92 9.20
CA GLY A 368 0.93 -0.47 9.23
C GLY A 368 1.88 0.28 8.30
N VAL A 369 2.27 1.50 8.69
CA VAL A 369 3.22 2.37 7.99
C VAL A 369 4.43 1.59 7.46
N PHE A 370 4.69 1.72 6.15
CA PHE A 370 5.56 0.78 5.43
C PHE A 370 6.45 1.47 4.39
N GLY A 371 5.86 1.98 3.30
CA GLY A 371 6.61 2.62 2.23
C GLY A 371 6.91 4.08 2.57
N PHE A 372 8.11 4.54 2.26
CA PHE A 372 8.56 5.92 2.49
C PHE A 372 9.15 6.52 1.23
N ALA A 373 8.85 7.77 0.94
CA ALA A 373 9.55 8.57 -0.06
C ALA A 373 9.72 10.00 0.45
N LEU A 374 10.86 10.61 0.16
CA LEU A 374 11.08 12.03 0.42
C LEU A 374 10.91 12.81 -0.87
N SER A 375 10.19 13.93 -0.80
CA SER A 375 10.10 14.83 -1.94
C SER A 375 11.45 15.51 -2.23
N PRO A 376 11.61 16.05 -3.45
CA PRO A 376 12.51 17.18 -3.67
C PRO A 376 12.26 18.29 -2.65
N VAL A 377 13.28 19.11 -2.42
CA VAL A 377 13.15 20.29 -1.56
C VAL A 377 12.52 21.42 -2.37
N GLU A 378 11.36 21.90 -1.94
CA GLU A 378 10.58 22.96 -2.58
C GLU A 378 10.42 24.14 -1.64
N GLY A 379 11.07 25.27 -1.92
CA GLY A 379 10.92 26.49 -1.12
C GLY A 379 11.22 26.28 0.37
N ASN A 380 12.28 25.52 0.69
CA ASN A 380 12.67 25.06 2.04
C ASN A 380 11.72 24.08 2.72
N ARG A 381 10.71 23.57 2.01
CA ARG A 381 9.85 22.49 2.50
C ARG A 381 10.27 21.17 1.88
N ARG A 382 10.16 20.11 2.67
CA ARG A 382 10.33 18.74 2.22
C ARG A 382 9.22 17.93 2.86
N PHE A 383 8.70 16.96 2.13
CA PHE A 383 7.62 16.11 2.62
C PHE A 383 8.08 14.66 2.69
N LEU A 384 7.73 13.99 3.78
CA LEU A 384 7.75 12.54 3.86
C LEU A 384 6.40 12.01 3.37
N TYR A 385 6.42 11.34 2.23
CA TYR A 385 5.31 10.55 1.70
C TYR A 385 5.36 9.15 2.31
N TYR A 386 4.20 8.64 2.71
CA TYR A 386 4.09 7.31 3.28
C TYR A 386 2.70 6.69 3.12
N HIS A 387 2.69 5.36 3.17
CA HIS A 387 1.47 4.55 3.24
C HIS A 387 1.64 3.37 4.17
N ALA A 388 0.52 2.85 4.67
CA ALA A 388 0.49 1.52 5.29
C ALA A 388 0.45 0.43 4.22
N MET A 389 1.09 -0.72 4.48
CA MET A 389 1.10 -1.86 3.54
C MET A 389 -0.32 -2.37 3.25
N SER A 390 -1.12 -2.51 4.30
CA SER A 390 -2.55 -2.84 4.22
C SER A 390 -3.41 -1.58 4.05
N SER A 391 -3.09 -0.74 3.08
CA SER A 391 -3.89 0.44 2.70
C SER A 391 -3.75 0.77 1.22
N TRP A 392 -4.75 1.44 0.67
CA TRP A 392 -4.67 2.01 -0.69
C TRP A 392 -4.40 3.51 -0.69
N ARG A 393 -4.34 4.13 0.50
CA ARG A 393 -4.19 5.57 0.66
C ARG A 393 -2.73 5.98 0.69
N GLU A 394 -2.49 7.22 0.28
CA GLU A 394 -1.20 7.89 0.38
C GLU A 394 -1.34 9.10 1.30
N PHE A 395 -0.34 9.29 2.16
CA PHE A 395 -0.27 10.39 3.09
C PHE A 395 1.04 11.13 2.89
N ARG A 396 1.09 12.39 3.33
CA ARG A 396 2.35 13.10 3.50
C ARG A 396 2.36 13.94 4.78
N ILE A 397 3.56 14.26 5.23
CA ILE A 397 3.78 15.19 6.33
C ILE A 397 5.01 16.06 6.03
N ASP A 398 4.92 17.34 6.37
CA ASP A 398 6.06 18.27 6.28
C ASP A 398 7.15 17.86 7.27
N THR A 399 8.38 17.64 6.80
CA THR A 399 9.47 17.11 7.64
C THR A 399 9.87 18.08 8.75
N SER A 400 9.61 19.39 8.61
CA SER A 400 9.83 20.38 9.67
C SER A 400 8.98 20.15 10.92
N VAL A 401 7.83 19.47 10.77
CA VAL A 401 7.01 19.01 11.90
C VAL A 401 7.70 17.84 12.59
N LEU A 402 8.23 16.90 11.80
CA LEU A 402 8.91 15.71 12.31
C LEU A 402 10.23 16.02 13.00
N HIS A 403 11.00 17.02 12.53
CA HIS A 403 12.30 17.41 13.09
C HIS A 403 12.22 18.00 14.51
N ASN A 404 11.03 18.41 14.96
CA ASN A 404 10.80 18.95 16.28
C ASN A 404 9.99 17.94 17.12
N GLU A 405 10.60 17.35 18.14
CA GLU A 405 9.97 16.31 18.98
C GLU A 405 8.60 16.71 19.53
N THR A 406 8.45 17.94 20.03
CA THR A 406 7.16 18.42 20.55
C THR A 406 6.12 18.46 19.45
N ARG A 407 6.40 19.13 18.32
CA ARG A 407 5.45 19.20 17.19
C ARG A 407 5.11 17.83 16.63
N ALA A 408 6.12 16.97 16.47
CA ALA A 408 5.95 15.62 15.96
C ALA A 408 5.00 14.77 16.83
N THR A 409 4.98 15.00 18.15
CA THR A 409 4.16 14.22 19.09
C THR A 409 2.83 14.88 19.47
N THR A 410 2.66 16.18 19.21
CA THR A 410 1.44 16.92 19.60
C THR A 410 0.64 17.48 18.43
N SER A 411 1.05 17.28 17.18
CA SER A 411 0.35 17.80 15.99
C SER A 411 -0.13 16.68 15.06
N PRO A 412 -1.10 15.84 15.48
CA PRO A 412 -1.61 14.74 14.66
C PRO A 412 -2.25 15.20 13.35
N ASP A 413 -2.80 16.42 13.32
CA ASP A 413 -3.46 17.03 12.16
C ASP A 413 -2.47 17.59 11.12
N ALA A 414 -1.16 17.48 11.35
CA ALA A 414 -0.14 17.87 10.38
C ALA A 414 0.00 16.88 9.21
N VAL A 415 -0.62 15.71 9.32
CA VAL A 415 -0.66 14.71 8.25
C VAL A 415 -1.72 15.08 7.22
N GLU A 416 -1.34 15.08 5.95
CA GLU A 416 -2.23 15.32 4.83
C GLU A 416 -2.59 13.99 4.14
N LEU A 417 -3.88 13.67 4.03
CA LEU A 417 -4.37 12.60 3.17
C LEU A 417 -4.38 13.12 1.72
N LEU A 418 -3.60 12.48 0.85
CA LEU A 418 -3.54 12.86 -0.56
C LEU A 418 -4.67 12.24 -1.38
N GLY A 419 -5.00 10.98 -1.10
CA GLY A 419 -5.99 10.25 -1.84
C GLY A 419 -5.76 8.75 -1.78
N SER A 420 -6.17 8.04 -2.82
CA SER A 420 -6.01 6.60 -2.94
C SER A 420 -5.45 6.23 -4.31
N ARG A 421 -4.63 5.19 -4.32
CA ARG A 421 -4.29 4.44 -5.53
C ARG A 421 -5.55 3.92 -6.21
N LYS A 422 -5.47 3.54 -7.49
CA LYS A 422 -6.60 3.03 -8.31
C LYS A 422 -7.58 2.13 -7.52
N ARG A 423 -8.86 2.16 -7.93
CA ARG A 423 -10.04 1.69 -7.15
C ARG A 423 -10.01 0.24 -6.62
N THR A 424 -9.09 -0.62 -7.06
CA THR A 424 -8.98 -2.01 -6.60
C THR A 424 -7.53 -2.46 -6.57
N ARG A 425 -7.15 -3.29 -5.58
CA ARG A 425 -5.82 -3.94 -5.49
C ARG A 425 -4.66 -2.93 -5.43
N GLY A 426 -4.86 -1.83 -4.72
CA GLY A 426 -3.88 -0.75 -4.57
C GLY A 426 -2.91 -0.91 -3.39
N ASN A 427 -2.71 -2.12 -2.87
CA ASN A 427 -1.72 -2.35 -1.83
C ASN A 427 -0.33 -2.09 -2.40
N SER A 428 0.50 -1.36 -1.65
CA SER A 428 1.80 -0.91 -2.10
C SER A 428 2.90 -1.27 -1.11
N SER A 429 4.02 -1.77 -1.60
CA SER A 429 5.19 -2.12 -0.79
C SER A 429 6.14 -0.90 -0.70
N GLY A 430 7.28 -0.93 -1.41
CA GLY A 430 8.23 0.17 -1.51
C GLY A 430 7.77 1.30 -2.42
N GLN A 431 8.27 2.50 -2.14
CA GLN A 431 8.10 3.69 -2.97
C GLN A 431 9.34 4.57 -2.91
N SER A 432 9.53 5.42 -3.92
CA SER A 432 10.61 6.40 -3.97
C SER A 432 10.24 7.51 -4.94
N MET A 433 10.76 8.72 -4.74
CA MET A 433 10.45 9.89 -5.57
C MET A 433 11.73 10.39 -6.24
N ASP A 434 11.64 10.69 -7.54
CA ASP A 434 12.75 11.29 -8.27
C ASP A 434 12.84 12.82 -8.07
N ARG A 435 13.92 13.43 -8.57
CA ARG A 435 14.13 14.88 -8.44
C ARG A 435 13.10 15.74 -9.18
N ASN A 436 12.32 15.14 -10.08
CA ASN A 436 11.28 15.80 -10.86
C ASN A 436 9.90 15.64 -10.22
N GLY A 437 9.83 15.16 -8.96
CA GLY A 437 8.58 15.02 -8.23
C GLY A 437 7.75 13.79 -8.63
N VAL A 438 8.33 12.85 -9.38
CA VAL A 438 7.63 11.62 -9.76
C VAL A 438 7.79 10.59 -8.66
N LEU A 439 6.69 10.30 -7.97
CA LEU A 439 6.57 9.21 -7.02
C LEU A 439 6.35 7.90 -7.76
N PHE A 440 7.28 6.96 -7.63
CA PHE A 440 7.16 5.59 -8.09
C PHE A 440 6.81 4.67 -6.92
N TYR A 441 5.96 3.68 -7.16
CA TYR A 441 5.51 2.76 -6.12
C TYR A 441 5.16 1.38 -6.67
N ASN A 442 5.43 0.35 -5.88
CA ASN A 442 5.16 -1.04 -6.24
C ASN A 442 3.70 -1.42 -5.98
N LEU A 443 3.02 -1.99 -6.97
CA LEU A 443 1.64 -2.49 -6.83
C LEU A 443 1.65 -4.03 -6.72
N ILE A 444 1.85 -4.53 -5.50
CA ILE A 444 2.08 -5.96 -5.24
C ILE A 444 0.97 -6.89 -5.72
N LEU A 445 -0.27 -6.44 -5.70
CA LEU A 445 -1.41 -7.25 -6.14
C LEU A 445 -1.69 -7.06 -7.63
N GLN A 446 -0.95 -6.24 -8.36
CA GLN A 446 -1.16 -6.01 -9.80
C GLN A 446 0.05 -6.41 -10.63
N ASP A 447 1.08 -6.96 -10.00
CA ASP A 447 2.33 -7.37 -10.62
C ASP A 447 2.96 -6.21 -11.41
N ALA A 448 2.93 -5.01 -10.82
CA ALA A 448 3.13 -3.76 -11.54
C ALA A 448 3.91 -2.71 -10.73
N VAL A 449 4.47 -1.74 -11.45
CA VAL A 449 5.03 -0.50 -10.90
C VAL A 449 4.16 0.66 -11.36
N GLY A 450 3.66 1.44 -10.42
CA GLY A 450 2.88 2.64 -10.66
C GLY A 450 3.74 3.90 -10.55
N CYS A 451 3.20 5.01 -11.07
CA CYS A 451 3.78 6.32 -10.91
C CYS A 451 2.71 7.38 -10.68
N TRP A 452 3.10 8.50 -10.06
CA TRP A 452 2.33 9.73 -9.97
C TRP A 452 3.29 10.91 -9.90
N ASN A 453 3.03 11.96 -10.67
CA ASN A 453 3.84 13.17 -10.64
C ASN A 453 3.16 14.24 -9.77
N SER A 454 3.83 14.66 -8.70
CA SER A 454 3.29 15.63 -7.74
C SER A 454 3.05 17.01 -8.33
N TYR A 455 3.63 17.32 -9.50
CA TYR A 455 3.46 18.60 -10.20
C TYR A 455 2.34 18.58 -11.24
N ASN A 456 1.85 17.41 -11.65
CA ASN A 456 0.82 17.30 -12.68
C ASN A 456 -0.61 17.44 -12.14
N GLY A 457 -0.79 17.41 -10.81
CA GLY A 457 -2.08 17.62 -10.15
C GLY A 457 -2.29 16.76 -8.91
N GLU A 458 -3.52 16.75 -8.41
CA GLU A 458 -3.88 16.01 -7.19
C GLU A 458 -3.66 14.50 -7.33
N TYR A 459 -3.43 13.83 -6.18
CA TYR A 459 -3.27 12.37 -6.09
C TYR A 459 -4.62 11.67 -6.35
N SER A 460 -4.97 11.57 -7.63
CA SER A 460 -6.21 10.96 -8.11
C SER A 460 -5.92 9.71 -8.95
N PRO A 461 -6.85 8.75 -9.05
CA PRO A 461 -6.69 7.60 -9.93
C PRO A 461 -6.41 7.95 -11.40
N GLU A 462 -6.91 9.09 -11.87
CA GLU A 462 -6.74 9.61 -13.23
C GLU A 462 -5.36 10.23 -13.46
N ALA A 463 -4.68 10.70 -12.41
CA ALA A 463 -3.33 11.25 -12.44
C ALA A 463 -2.22 10.18 -12.34
N GLN A 464 -2.59 8.91 -12.19
CA GLN A 464 -1.66 7.81 -11.93
C GLN A 464 -1.40 6.97 -13.18
N GLY A 465 -0.13 6.71 -13.45
CA GLY A 465 0.35 5.87 -14.54
C GLY A 465 0.76 4.47 -14.09
N ILE A 466 1.05 3.62 -15.07
CA ILE A 466 1.67 2.32 -14.88
C ILE A 466 2.95 2.32 -15.72
N VAL A 467 4.08 2.10 -15.06
CA VAL A 467 5.40 2.05 -15.67
C VAL A 467 5.59 0.71 -16.37
N ASP A 468 5.30 -0.38 -15.68
CA ASP A 468 5.42 -1.74 -16.19
C ASP A 468 4.46 -2.69 -15.45
N VAL A 469 4.06 -3.79 -16.12
CA VAL A 469 3.23 -4.87 -15.58
C VAL A 469 3.71 -6.20 -16.13
N SER A 470 4.01 -7.15 -15.25
CA SER A 470 4.43 -8.48 -15.65
C SER A 470 4.29 -9.47 -14.51
N ASN A 471 3.42 -10.46 -14.66
CA ASN A 471 3.27 -11.54 -13.68
C ASN A 471 4.50 -12.47 -13.58
N VAL A 472 5.47 -12.34 -14.50
CA VAL A 472 6.74 -13.08 -14.50
C VAL A 472 7.83 -12.28 -13.80
N THR A 473 8.12 -11.08 -14.28
CA THR A 473 9.24 -10.27 -13.77
C THR A 473 8.86 -9.49 -12.51
N LEU A 474 7.60 -9.08 -12.38
CA LEU A 474 7.05 -8.29 -11.27
C LEU A 474 6.04 -9.10 -10.43
N ASN A 475 6.26 -10.40 -10.20
CA ASN A 475 5.32 -11.24 -9.45
C ASN A 475 5.01 -10.70 -8.03
N PHE A 476 6.04 -10.29 -7.27
CA PHE A 476 5.86 -9.58 -6.00
C PHE A 476 6.91 -8.47 -5.89
N PRO A 477 6.65 -7.27 -6.45
CA PRO A 477 7.58 -6.15 -6.38
C PRO A 477 7.66 -5.70 -4.92
N ASN A 478 8.80 -5.94 -4.28
CA ASN A 478 8.95 -5.88 -2.83
C ASN A 478 9.54 -4.55 -2.36
N ASP A 479 10.56 -4.08 -3.08
CA ASP A 479 11.24 -2.83 -2.77
C ASP A 479 11.50 -2.03 -4.04
N LEU A 480 11.58 -0.72 -3.90
CA LEU A 480 11.77 0.23 -4.99
C LEU A 480 12.62 1.40 -4.53
N LYS A 481 13.61 1.78 -5.35
CA LYS A 481 14.50 2.91 -5.11
C LYS A 481 14.68 3.73 -6.37
N VAL A 482 14.86 5.04 -6.21
CA VAL A 482 15.43 5.89 -7.26
C VAL A 482 16.88 6.14 -6.88
N ASP A 483 17.81 5.90 -7.80
CA ASP A 483 19.23 6.12 -7.54
C ASP A 483 19.58 7.62 -7.45
N HIS A 484 20.78 7.92 -6.94
CA HIS A 484 21.27 9.29 -6.78
C HIS A 484 22.10 9.76 -7.99
N GLU A 485 22.06 9.03 -9.10
CA GLU A 485 22.83 9.36 -10.30
C GLU A 485 22.33 10.67 -10.94
N PRO A 486 23.17 11.40 -11.70
CA PRO A 486 22.71 12.58 -12.44
C PRO A 486 21.54 12.30 -13.37
N ASP A 487 21.55 11.15 -14.03
CA ASP A 487 20.47 10.62 -14.85
C ASP A 487 19.80 9.45 -14.12
N GLN A 488 18.76 9.78 -13.35
CA GLN A 488 18.19 8.87 -12.35
C GLN A 488 17.52 7.65 -12.97
N SER A 489 17.68 6.50 -12.32
CA SER A 489 16.99 5.27 -12.65
C SER A 489 16.11 4.81 -11.49
N VAL A 490 14.95 4.25 -11.81
CA VAL A 490 14.13 3.50 -10.86
C VAL A 490 14.58 2.05 -10.86
N TRP A 491 14.86 1.53 -9.67
CA TRP A 491 15.30 0.17 -9.39
C TRP A 491 14.24 -0.58 -8.60
N VAL A 492 13.96 -1.82 -8.99
CA VAL A 492 12.89 -2.64 -8.40
C VAL A 492 13.41 -4.03 -8.08
N LEU A 493 13.23 -4.44 -6.83
CA LEU A 493 13.44 -5.82 -6.40
C LEU A 493 12.09 -6.50 -6.42
N SER A 494 11.96 -7.49 -7.29
CA SER A 494 10.79 -8.34 -7.37
C SER A 494 11.16 -9.76 -6.97
N ASN A 495 10.34 -10.35 -6.11
CA ASN A 495 10.55 -11.72 -5.67
C ASN A 495 9.22 -12.47 -5.60
N LYS A 496 9.19 -13.62 -4.91
CA LYS A 496 7.96 -14.39 -4.67
C LYS A 496 7.69 -14.53 -3.18
N LEU A 497 7.73 -13.42 -2.44
CA LEU A 497 7.62 -13.40 -0.97
C LEU A 497 6.38 -14.15 -0.47
N HIS A 498 5.21 -13.98 -1.07
CA HIS A 498 3.99 -14.73 -0.71
C HIS A 498 4.18 -16.24 -0.79
N LYS A 499 4.89 -16.76 -1.81
CA LYS A 499 5.19 -18.19 -1.94
C LYS A 499 6.24 -18.64 -0.93
N PHE A 500 7.27 -17.83 -0.70
CA PHE A 500 8.30 -18.12 0.31
C PHE A 500 7.71 -18.24 1.73
N LEU A 501 6.76 -17.36 2.06
CA LEU A 501 6.12 -17.32 3.38
C LEU A 501 5.02 -18.38 3.56
N TYR A 502 4.19 -18.60 2.54
CA TYR A 502 2.95 -19.38 2.66
C TYR A 502 2.89 -20.64 1.80
N SER A 503 3.97 -20.97 1.09
CA SER A 503 4.07 -22.13 0.21
C SER A 503 5.53 -22.56 0.06
N LYS A 504 5.93 -23.02 -1.13
CA LYS A 504 7.30 -23.33 -1.52
C LYS A 504 7.68 -22.55 -2.76
N LEU A 505 8.94 -22.12 -2.83
CA LEU A 505 9.53 -21.60 -4.06
C LEU A 505 9.79 -22.76 -5.03
N ASP A 506 9.73 -22.47 -6.33
CA ASP A 506 10.11 -23.43 -7.37
C ASP A 506 11.64 -23.35 -7.55
N PRO A 507 12.39 -24.45 -7.31
CA PRO A 507 13.84 -24.46 -7.47
C PRO A 507 14.29 -24.33 -8.93
N ASN A 508 13.40 -24.54 -9.90
CA ASN A 508 13.71 -24.46 -11.33
C ASN A 508 13.38 -23.10 -11.96
N ASP A 509 12.86 -22.16 -11.17
CA ASP A 509 12.51 -20.82 -11.63
C ASP A 509 13.37 -19.76 -10.93
N PHE A 510 13.52 -18.59 -11.55
CA PHE A 510 14.10 -17.43 -10.91
C PHE A 510 13.08 -16.83 -9.93
N ASN A 511 13.45 -16.83 -8.65
CA ASN A 511 12.58 -16.42 -7.55
C ASN A 511 12.82 -14.97 -7.12
N THR A 512 13.95 -14.39 -7.51
CA THR A 512 14.30 -12.99 -7.26
C THR A 512 14.83 -12.35 -8.53
N ARG A 513 14.45 -11.10 -8.79
CA ARG A 513 14.87 -10.28 -9.93
C ARG A 513 15.15 -8.84 -9.48
N ILE A 514 16.15 -8.24 -10.09
CA ILE A 514 16.46 -6.82 -9.98
C ILE A 514 16.25 -6.19 -11.34
N LEU A 515 15.37 -5.20 -11.38
CA LEU A 515 14.89 -4.56 -12.59
C LEU A 515 15.22 -3.08 -12.53
N THR A 516 15.49 -2.45 -13.67
CA THR A 516 15.77 -1.01 -13.75
C THR A 516 15.21 -0.34 -15.01
N MET A 517 14.95 0.96 -14.92
CA MET A 517 14.66 1.83 -16.07
C MET A 517 15.00 3.28 -15.71
N LYS A 518 15.40 4.09 -16.69
CA LYS A 518 15.56 5.53 -16.51
C LYS A 518 14.23 6.17 -16.14
N THR A 519 14.21 7.08 -15.16
CA THR A 519 12.95 7.66 -14.68
C THR A 519 12.23 8.44 -15.78
N ALA A 520 12.99 9.10 -16.68
CA ALA A 520 12.45 9.78 -17.86
C ALA A 520 11.75 8.83 -18.84
N ASP A 521 12.31 7.64 -19.06
CA ASP A 521 11.68 6.62 -19.92
C ASP A 521 10.47 5.98 -19.22
N ALA A 522 10.55 5.79 -17.89
CA ALA A 522 9.51 5.17 -17.08
C ALA A 522 8.18 5.93 -17.10
N VAL A 523 8.22 7.26 -17.24
CA VAL A 523 7.02 8.10 -17.24
C VAL A 523 6.46 8.37 -18.64
N LYS A 524 7.23 8.10 -19.70
CA LYS A 524 6.91 8.48 -21.07
C LYS A 524 5.57 7.88 -21.54
N GLY A 525 4.67 8.73 -22.03
CA GLY A 525 3.34 8.32 -22.49
C GLY A 525 2.38 7.94 -21.36
N THR A 526 2.71 8.27 -20.11
CA THR A 526 1.83 8.08 -18.95
C THR A 526 1.39 9.44 -18.38
N PRO A 527 0.35 9.48 -17.52
CA PRO A 527 -0.02 10.71 -16.79
C PRO A 527 1.07 11.30 -15.89
N CYS A 528 2.16 10.55 -15.65
CA CYS A 528 3.29 10.95 -14.82
C CYS A 528 4.33 11.78 -15.58
N GLU A 529 4.22 11.83 -16.92
CA GLU A 529 5.15 12.60 -17.75
C GLU A 529 5.09 14.09 -17.37
N PRO A 530 6.23 14.77 -17.11
CA PRO A 530 6.24 16.16 -16.69
C PRO A 530 5.42 17.07 -17.62
N GLY A 531 4.52 17.86 -17.03
CA GLY A 531 3.66 18.79 -17.77
C GLY A 531 2.41 18.14 -18.38
N TYR A 532 2.15 16.85 -18.12
CA TYR A 532 0.91 16.21 -18.50
C TYR A 532 -0.30 16.89 -17.84
N VAL A 533 -1.26 17.31 -18.66
CA VAL A 533 -2.51 17.91 -18.18
C VAL A 533 -3.56 16.83 -18.03
N ILE A 534 -4.01 16.60 -16.79
CA ILE A 534 -5.06 15.63 -16.49
C ILE A 534 -6.36 16.07 -17.20
N PRO A 535 -6.94 15.23 -18.09
CA PRO A 535 -8.17 15.58 -18.77
C PRO A 535 -9.30 15.85 -17.77
N ALA A 536 -10.03 16.95 -17.99
CA ALA A 536 -11.21 17.25 -17.17
C ALA A 536 -12.19 16.07 -17.22
N LYS A 537 -12.68 15.67 -16.06
CA LYS A 537 -13.67 14.60 -15.94
C LYS A 537 -14.91 15.03 -16.72
N LYS A 538 -15.18 14.40 -17.86
CA LYS A 538 -16.43 14.64 -18.61
C LYS A 538 -17.59 14.28 -17.69
N THR A 539 -18.29 15.29 -17.17
CA THR A 539 -19.58 15.12 -16.54
C THR A 539 -20.51 14.61 -17.63
N ARG A 540 -20.80 13.30 -17.64
CA ARG A 540 -21.81 12.77 -18.56
C ARG A 540 -23.11 13.46 -18.22
N GLN A 541 -23.65 14.24 -19.15
CA GLN A 541 -25.01 14.76 -19.01
C GLN A 541 -25.97 13.56 -19.12
N CYS A 542 -27.05 13.54 -18.32
CA CYS A 542 -28.03 12.45 -18.34
C CYS A 542 -28.58 12.15 -19.74
N ASN A 543 -28.52 13.10 -20.67
CA ASN A 543 -29.01 12.92 -22.04
C ASN A 543 -28.06 12.08 -22.94
N GLU A 544 -26.87 11.71 -22.45
CA GLU A 544 -25.87 10.89 -23.16
C GLU A 544 -25.76 9.44 -22.62
N LEU A 545 -26.56 9.07 -21.61
CA LEU A 545 -26.69 7.72 -21.04
C LEU A 545 -27.97 7.06 -21.54
#